data_AF-A0A2S9GI63-F1
#
_entry.id   AF-A0A2S9GI63-F1
#
_cell.length_a   1.000
_cell.length_b   1.000
_cell.length_c   1.000
_cell.angle_alpha   90.00
_cell.angle_beta   90.00
_cell.angle_gamma   90.00
#
_symmetry.space_group_name_H-M   'P 1'
#
loop_
_entity.id
_entity.type
_entity.pdbx_description
1 polymer ?
#
loop_
_entity_poly.entity_id
_entity_poly.type
_entity_poly.pdbx_seq_one_letter_code
_entity_poly.pdbx_strand_id
1 'polypeptide(L)' 'MSEQRSAADHYRAYGPATRAIPAGYRPDPATGVVNPPIYASSTFAQDGVGGLRGGFEYARTGNP' A
#
# COMPACT_ATOMS: atom_id res chain seq x y z
N MET A 1 12.20 27.51 -20.34
CA MET A 1 11.07 26.61 -19.97
C MET A 1 11.68 25.43 -19.23
N SER A 2 11.49 25.34 -17.91
CA SER A 2 11.99 24.21 -17.12
C SER A 2 10.91 23.13 -17.15
N GLU A 3 11.18 22.00 -17.79
CA GLU A 3 10.28 20.84 -17.74
C GLU A 3 10.29 20.29 -16.30
N GLN A 4 9.20 20.47 -15.57
CA GLN A 4 9.00 19.82 -14.28
C GLN A 4 8.79 18.33 -14.53
N ARG A 5 9.82 17.52 -14.22
CA ARG A 5 9.70 16.06 -14.22
C ARG A 5 8.71 15.62 -13.14
N SER A 6 7.84 14.67 -13.49
CA SER A 6 6.84 14.11 -12.56
C SER A 6 7.52 13.24 -11.49
N ALA A 7 6.88 13.09 -10.33
CA ALA A 7 7.33 12.16 -9.29
C ALA A 7 7.46 10.71 -9.80
N ALA A 8 6.64 10.32 -10.77
CA ALA A 8 6.74 9.02 -11.44
C ALA A 8 8.02 8.89 -12.28
N ASP A 9 8.46 9.98 -12.92
CA ASP A 9 9.69 10.02 -13.71
C ASP A 9 10.91 9.92 -12.78
N HIS A 10 10.84 10.59 -11.62
CA HIS A 10 11.85 10.46 -10.56
C HIS A 10 11.92 9.03 -10.02
N TYR A 11 10.77 8.39 -9.76
CA TYR A 11 10.75 7.01 -9.29
C TYR A 11 11.38 6.05 -10.31
N ARG A 12 11.08 6.22 -11.61
CA ARG A 12 11.68 5.42 -12.70
C ARG A 12 13.18 5.66 -12.85
N ALA A 13 13.68 6.85 -12.51
CA ALA A 13 15.10 7.17 -12.57
C ALA A 13 15.93 6.50 -11.46
N TYR A 14 15.31 6.04 -10.36
CA TYR A 14 16.01 5.34 -9.30
C TYR A 14 16.45 3.92 -9.71
N GLY A 15 17.62 3.51 -9.18
CA GLY A 15 18.13 2.15 -9.36
C GLY A 15 17.21 1.07 -8.77
N PRO A 16 17.37 -0.21 -9.18
CA PRO A 16 16.51 -1.30 -8.72
C PRO A 16 16.49 -1.48 -7.21
N ALA A 17 17.63 -1.29 -6.52
CA ALA A 17 17.71 -1.40 -5.06
C ALA A 17 16.83 -0.35 -4.35
N THR A 18 16.90 0.91 -4.78
CA THR A 18 16.09 2.00 -4.21
C THR A 18 14.61 1.84 -4.52
N ARG A 19 14.25 1.27 -5.68
CA ARG A 19 12.85 1.01 -6.01
C ARG A 19 12.26 -0.18 -5.27
N ALA A 20 13.06 -1.21 -5.02
CA ALA A 20 12.65 -2.44 -4.36
C ALA A 20 12.33 -2.25 -2.87
N ILE A 21 13.06 -1.37 -2.18
CA ILE A 21 12.85 -1.14 -0.74
C ILE A 21 11.45 -0.58 -0.45
N PRO A 22 10.97 0.55 -1.02
CA PRO A 22 9.64 1.07 -0.76
C PRO A 22 8.57 0.49 -1.71
N ALA A 23 8.87 -0.60 -2.43
CA ALA A 23 8.03 -1.05 -3.53
C ALA A 23 6.62 -1.42 -3.04
N GLY A 24 5.65 -0.57 -3.39
CA GLY A 24 4.23 -0.89 -3.23
C GLY A 24 3.63 -0.59 -1.86
N TYR A 25 4.36 0.02 -0.93
CA TYR A 25 3.81 0.36 0.38
C TYR A 25 4.17 1.77 0.85
N ARG A 26 3.29 2.32 1.69
CA ARG A 26 3.45 3.58 2.41
C ARG A 26 3.41 3.26 3.91
N PRO A 27 4.00 4.10 4.77
CA PRO A 27 3.80 3.96 6.21
C PRO A 27 2.31 3.87 6.53
N ASP A 28 1.96 2.95 7.42
CA ASP A 28 0.58 2.70 7.79
C ASP A 28 -0.08 3.98 8.34
N PRO A 29 -1.21 4.45 7.78
CA PRO A 29 -1.85 5.69 8.23
C PRO A 29 -2.41 5.60 9.65
N ALA A 30 -2.68 4.40 10.19
CA ALA A 30 -3.25 4.25 11.53
C ALA A 30 -2.21 4.37 12.64
N THR A 31 -0.99 3.87 12.42
CA THR A 31 0.05 3.75 13.46
C THR A 31 1.39 4.39 13.09
N GLY A 32 1.61 4.71 11.81
CA GLY A 32 2.87 5.22 11.30
C GLY A 32 3.98 4.18 11.17
N VAL A 33 3.68 2.88 11.34
CA VAL A 33 4.70 1.84 11.13
C VAL A 33 5.22 1.86 9.70
N VAL A 34 6.54 1.77 9.56
CA VAL A 34 7.22 1.91 8.27
C VAL A 34 7.08 0.66 7.42
N ASN A 35 7.17 -0.52 8.05
CA ASN A 35 7.00 -1.80 7.38
C ASN A 35 5.52 -2.18 7.36
N PRO A 36 5.02 -2.79 6.28
CA PRO A 36 3.67 -3.34 6.23
C PRO A 36 3.42 -4.30 7.40
N PRO A 37 2.31 -4.14 8.16
CA PRO A 37 1.94 -5.09 9.20
C PRO A 37 1.64 -6.48 8.64
N ILE A 38 1.74 -7.50 9.49
CA ILE A 38 1.26 -8.85 9.18
C ILE A 38 -0.18 -8.96 9.70
N TYR A 39 -1.17 -8.93 8.81
CA TYR A 39 -2.57 -9.14 9.16
C TYR A 39 -2.89 -10.63 9.25
N ALA A 40 -2.64 -11.20 10.43
CA ALA A 40 -2.94 -12.60 10.76
C ALA A 40 -4.42 -12.83 11.12
N SER A 41 -5.33 -12.32 10.29
CA SER A 41 -6.77 -12.56 10.38
C SER A 41 -7.26 -13.20 9.09
N SER A 42 -8.27 -14.07 9.19
CA SER A 42 -8.92 -14.63 8.02
C SER A 42 -10.00 -13.70 7.44
N THR A 43 -10.58 -12.81 8.25
CA THR A 43 -11.72 -11.96 7.87
C THR A 43 -11.54 -10.52 8.34
N PHE A 44 -12.19 -9.57 7.65
CA PHE A 44 -12.15 -8.14 7.91
C PHE A 44 -13.55 -7.58 8.12
N ALA A 45 -13.70 -6.64 9.05
CA ALA A 45 -14.99 -6.05 9.40
C ALA A 45 -15.56 -5.23 8.22
N GLN A 46 -16.86 -5.35 7.98
CA GLN A 46 -17.60 -4.56 6.98
C GLN A 46 -18.42 -3.46 7.66
N ASP A 47 -18.64 -2.35 6.97
CA ASP A 47 -19.52 -1.23 7.40
C ASP A 47 -21.01 -1.50 7.11
N GLY A 48 -21.30 -2.58 6.40
CA GLY A 48 -22.61 -3.02 5.96
C GLY A 48 -22.45 -4.15 4.93
N VAL A 49 -23.53 -4.75 4.44
CA VAL A 49 -23.45 -5.81 3.43
C VAL A 49 -22.79 -5.26 2.16
N GLY A 50 -21.60 -5.77 1.81
CA GLY A 50 -20.81 -5.31 0.68
C GLY A 50 -20.05 -3.99 0.91
N GLY A 51 -20.15 -3.41 2.10
CA GLY A 51 -19.43 -2.20 2.52
C GLY A 51 -18.05 -2.55 3.07
N LEU A 52 -17.08 -2.82 2.18
CA LEU A 52 -15.74 -3.23 2.58
C LEU A 52 -14.98 -2.10 3.29
N ARG A 53 -14.61 -2.29 4.56
CA ARG A 53 -13.76 -1.34 5.27
C ARG A 53 -12.31 -1.56 4.86
N GLY A 54 -11.77 -0.64 4.07
CA GLY A 54 -10.40 -0.73 3.55
C GLY A 54 -10.23 -1.71 2.39
N GLY A 55 -11.32 -2.13 1.73
CA GLY A 55 -11.26 -2.88 0.46
C GLY A 55 -11.09 -4.40 0.59
N PHE A 56 -11.11 -4.96 1.80
CA PHE A 56 -10.96 -6.39 2.04
C PHE A 56 -12.12 -6.96 2.85
N GLU A 57 -12.48 -8.21 2.57
CA GLU A 57 -13.46 -8.99 3.35
C GLU A 57 -12.87 -10.28 3.91
N TYR A 58 -12.07 -10.99 3.11
CA TYR A 58 -11.59 -12.32 3.44
C TYR A 58 -10.18 -12.54 2.87
N ALA A 59 -9.24 -12.97 3.71
CA ALA A 59 -7.81 -13.01 3.39
C ALA A 59 -7.45 -13.91 2.19
N ARG A 60 -8.28 -14.94 1.92
CA ARG A 60 -8.11 -15.81 0.75
C ARG A 60 -8.33 -15.07 -0.58
N THR A 61 -9.18 -14.05 -0.61
CA THR A 61 -9.46 -13.25 -1.82
C THR A 61 -8.61 -11.98 -1.86
N GLY A 62 -8.23 -11.43 -0.70
CA GLY A 62 -7.27 -10.34 -0.59
C GLY A 62 -6.88 -10.05 0.85
N ASN A 63 -5.62 -9.68 1.07
CA ASN A 63 -5.05 -9.27 2.35
C ASN A 63 -4.25 -7.97 2.09
N PRO A 64 -4.44 -6.91 2.90
CA PRO A 64 -3.64 -5.68 2.80
C PRO A 64 -2.13 -5.94 2.76
#